data_AF-A0A1C0VLU8-F1
#
_entry.id   AF-A0A1C0VLU8-F1
#
_cell.length_a   1.000
_cell.length_b   1.000
_cell.length_c   1.000
_cell.angle_alpha   90.00
_cell.angle_beta   90.00
_cell.angle_gamma   90.00
#
_symmetry.space_group_name_H-M   'P 1'
#
loop_
_entity.id
_entity.type
_entity.pdbx_description
1 polymer ?
#
loop_
_entity_poly.entity_id
_entity_poly.type
_entity_poly.pdbx_seq_one_letter_code
_entity_poly.pdbx_strand_id
1 'polypeptide(L)'
;MRLAPLYQEDRERARQEGIQEGLKQGVQQGLQQGEQQLILRLLNRRLGEVEISLTEQIKRLSIEQLESLGEALLDFVTVADLEAWLSQHKDTTNQ
;
A
#
# COMPACT_ATOMS: atom_id res chain seq x y z
N MET A 1 14.54 -22.15 43.47
CA MET A 1 14.39 -21.72 42.06
C MET A 1 13.81 -20.30 42.03
N ARG A 2 14.57 -19.31 41.55
CA ARG A 2 14.15 -17.90 41.46
C ARG A 2 14.16 -17.48 39.98
N LEU A 3 13.40 -18.19 39.16
CA LEU A 3 13.26 -17.92 37.71
C LEU A 3 12.09 -16.97 37.40
N ALA A 4 11.19 -16.74 38.37
CA ALA A 4 9.97 -15.96 38.18
C ALA A 4 10.14 -14.50 37.68
N PRO A 5 11.20 -13.74 38.06
CA PRO A 5 11.34 -12.35 37.61
C PRO A 5 11.69 -12.23 36.12
N LEU A 6 12.54 -13.12 35.60
CA LEU A 6 12.98 -13.12 34.20
C LEU A 6 11.81 -13.40 33.25
N TYR A 7 10.93 -14.34 33.59
CA TYR A 7 9.74 -14.64 32.80
C TYR A 7 8.73 -13.48 32.71
N GLN A 8 8.69 -12.61 33.71
CA GLN A 8 7.80 -11.44 33.68
C GLN A 8 8.35 -10.37 32.74
N GLU A 9 9.66 -10.09 32.83
CA GLU A 9 10.33 -9.14 31.97
C GLU A 9 10.30 -9.56 30.49
N ASP A 10 10.55 -10.84 30.21
CA ASP A 10 10.48 -11.39 28.84
C ASP A 10 9.07 -11.25 28.24
N ARG A 11 8.03 -11.47 29.06
CA ARG A 11 6.63 -11.33 28.63
C ARG A 11 6.25 -9.87 28.37
N GLU A 12 6.74 -8.96 29.19
CA GLU A 12 6.52 -7.51 29.00
C GLU A 12 7.22 -7.01 27.74
N ARG A 13 8.47 -7.44 27.49
CA ARG A 13 9.21 -7.13 26.26
C ARG A 13 8.49 -7.67 25.03
N ALA A 14 8.10 -8.95 25.03
CA ALA A 14 7.35 -9.54 23.92
C ALA A 14 6.02 -8.80 23.64
N ARG A 15 5.33 -8.35 24.70
CA ARG A 15 4.12 -7.53 24.54
C ARG A 15 4.44 -6.17 23.93
N GLN A 16 5.49 -5.49 24.39
CA GLN A 16 5.89 -4.19 23.86
C GLN A 16 6.31 -4.29 22.39
N GLU A 17 7.11 -5.31 22.03
CA GLU A 17 7.50 -5.60 20.66
C GLU A 17 6.28 -5.89 19.79
N GLY A 18 5.34 -6.72 20.26
CA GLY A 18 4.11 -7.02 19.52
C GLY A 18 3.23 -5.78 19.30
N ILE A 19 3.15 -4.86 20.27
CA ILE A 19 2.43 -3.60 20.11
C ILE A 19 3.15 -2.70 19.09
N GLN A 20 4.47 -2.57 19.17
CA GLN A 20 5.24 -1.75 18.25
C GLN A 20 5.13 -2.26 16.81
N GLU A 21 5.30 -3.57 16.61
CA GLU A 21 5.16 -4.20 15.30
C GLU A 21 3.73 -4.07 14.77
N GLY A 22 2.72 -4.32 15.60
CA GLY A 22 1.32 -4.17 15.23
C GLY A 22 0.94 -2.73 14.84
N LEU A 23 1.46 -1.72 15.56
CA LEU A 23 1.27 -0.31 15.20
C LEU A 23 1.96 0.02 13.87
N LYS A 24 3.20 -0.43 13.68
CA LYS A 24 3.95 -0.21 12.44
C LYS A 24 3.23 -0.81 11.24
N GLN A 25 2.81 -2.08 11.34
CA GLN A 25 2.05 -2.77 10.30
C GLN A 25 0.71 -2.10 10.03
N GLY A 26 -0.03 -1.73 11.09
CA GLY A 26 -1.32 -1.07 10.96
C GLY A 26 -1.23 0.30 10.27
N VAL A 27 -0.22 1.10 10.60
CA VAL A 27 0.03 2.39 9.93
C VAL A 27 0.39 2.18 8.46
N GLN A 28 1.31 1.25 8.16
CA GLN A 28 1.72 0.98 6.78
C GLN A 28 0.55 0.46 5.92
N GLN A 29 -0.25 -0.47 6.44
CA GLN A 29 -1.44 -0.98 5.76
C GLN A 29 -2.49 0.13 5.56
N GLY A 30 -2.71 0.97 6.58
CA GLY A 30 -3.66 2.07 6.51
C GLY A 30 -3.28 3.11 5.46
N LEU A 31 -2.00 3.45 5.36
CA LEU A 31 -1.49 4.37 4.33
C LEU A 31 -1.69 3.79 2.93
N GLN A 32 -1.25 2.54 2.70
CA GLN A 32 -1.39 1.89 1.39
C GLN A 32 -2.86 1.79 0.97
N GLN A 33 -3.75 1.37 1.87
CA GLN A 33 -5.19 1.29 1.57
C GLN A 33 -5.80 2.66 1.28
N GLY A 34 -5.40 3.70 2.02
CA GLY A 34 -5.85 5.07 1.81
C GLY A 34 -5.45 5.61 0.43
N GLU A 35 -4.20 5.42 0.04
CA GLU A 35 -3.69 5.82 -1.27
C GLU A 35 -4.38 5.08 -2.41
N GLN A 36 -4.52 3.75 -2.31
CA GLN A 36 -5.24 2.95 -3.31
C GLN A 36 -6.67 3.47 -3.51
N GLN A 37 -7.39 3.71 -2.42
CA GLN A 37 -8.76 4.22 -2.49
C GLN A 37 -8.81 5.61 -3.13
N LEU A 38 -7.90 6.50 -2.75
CA LEU A 38 -7.85 7.85 -3.30
C LEU A 38 -7.57 7.81 -4.81
N ILE A 39 -6.54 7.08 -5.24
CA ILE A 39 -6.14 6.94 -6.64
C ILE A 39 -7.28 6.35 -7.47
N LEU A 40 -7.91 5.27 -7.02
CA LEU A 40 -9.03 4.67 -7.74
C LEU A 40 -10.21 5.64 -7.89
N ARG A 41 -10.51 6.46 -6.88
CA ARG A 41 -11.56 7.48 -6.98
C ARG A 41 -11.18 8.61 -7.96
N LEU A 42 -9.92 9.02 -7.97
CA LEU A 42 -9.43 10.05 -8.88
C LEU A 42 -9.42 9.56 -10.34
N LEU A 43 -8.95 8.34 -10.58
CA LEU A 43 -8.98 7.72 -11.90
C LEU A 43 -10.41 7.56 -12.39
N ASN A 44 -11.33 7.07 -11.55
CA ASN A 44 -12.75 6.98 -11.92
C ASN A 44 -13.37 8.34 -12.27
N ARG A 45 -12.96 9.40 -11.57
CA ARG A 45 -13.44 10.76 -11.84
C ARG A 45 -12.89 11.34 -13.13
N ARG A 46 -11.64 11.00 -13.49
CA ARG A 46 -10.94 11.56 -14.65
C ARG A 46 -11.18 10.77 -15.94
N LEU A 47 -11.16 9.45 -15.86
CA LEU A 47 -11.19 8.55 -17.02
C LEU A 47 -12.55 7.84 -17.20
N GLY A 48 -13.47 8.01 -16.26
CA GLY A 48 -14.70 7.22 -16.19
C GLY A 48 -14.47 5.88 -15.47
N GLU A 49 -15.45 4.99 -15.51
CA GLU A 49 -15.39 3.71 -14.80
C GLU A 49 -14.16 2.88 -15.21
N VAL A 50 -13.25 2.66 -14.26
CA VAL A 50 -12.03 1.90 -14.46
C VAL A 50 -12.34 0.40 -14.34
N GLU A 51 -11.97 -0.35 -15.36
CA GLU A 51 -12.14 -1.81 -15.40
C GLU A 51 -11.56 -2.53 -14.18
N ILE A 52 -12.21 -3.63 -13.80
CA ILE A 52 -11.82 -4.45 -12.63
C ILE A 52 -10.38 -4.95 -12.77
N SER A 53 -9.95 -5.30 -13.99
CA SER A 53 -8.59 -5.78 -14.26
C SER A 53 -7.51 -4.72 -13.98
N LEU A 54 -7.79 -3.45 -14.23
CA LEU A 54 -6.89 -2.33 -13.92
C LEU A 54 -6.92 -2.01 -12.43
N THR A 55 -8.10 -2.07 -11.82
CA THR A 55 -8.27 -1.91 -10.37
C THR A 55 -7.42 -2.93 -9.59
N GLU A 56 -7.44 -4.20 -10.00
CA GLU A 56 -6.63 -5.24 -9.35
C GLU A 56 -5.13 -5.07 -9.60
N GLN A 57 -4.71 -4.46 -10.71
CA GLN A 57 -3.30 -4.10 -10.91
C GLN A 57 -2.88 -2.96 -9.98
N ILE A 58 -3.71 -1.92 -9.85
CA ILE A 58 -3.44 -0.78 -8.96
C ILE A 58 -3.34 -1.23 -7.50
N LYS A 59 -4.19 -2.15 -7.05
CA LYS A 59 -4.14 -2.70 -5.68
C LYS A 59 -2.87 -3.50 -5.37
N ARG A 60 -2.10 -3.91 -6.39
CA ARG A 60 -0.84 -4.64 -6.22
C ARG A 60 0.37 -3.71 -6.22
N LEU A 61 0.20 -2.43 -6.52
CA LEU A 61 1.28 -1.46 -6.51
C LEU A 61 1.81 -1.25 -5.09
N SER A 62 3.12 -1.02 -5.00
CA SER A 62 3.76 -0.53 -3.77
C SER A 62 3.30 0.90 -3.46
N ILE A 63 3.53 1.36 -2.22
CA ILE A 63 3.23 2.75 -1.82
C ILE A 63 3.95 3.73 -2.75
N GLU A 64 5.24 3.53 -3.01
CA GLU A 64 6.03 4.41 -3.91
C GLU A 64 5.44 4.46 -5.33
N GLN A 65 4.95 3.33 -5.84
CA GLN A 65 4.28 3.28 -7.14
C GLN A 65 2.92 3.98 -7.11
N LEU A 66 2.18 3.89 -5.99
CA LEU A 66 0.92 4.60 -5.81
C LEU A 66 1.14 6.11 -5.75
N GLU A 67 2.15 6.58 -5.02
CA GLU A 67 2.54 8.00 -4.98
C GLU A 67 2.89 8.51 -6.38
N SER A 68 3.73 7.78 -7.12
CA SER A 68 4.09 8.11 -8.51
C SER A 68 2.88 8.11 -9.46
N LEU A 69 1.97 7.14 -9.32
CA LEU A 69 0.70 7.13 -10.06
C LEU A 69 -0.17 8.34 -9.70
N GLY A 70 -0.15 8.76 -8.44
CA GLY A 70 -0.82 9.96 -7.92
C GLY A 70 -0.44 11.24 -8.65
N GLU A 71 0.84 11.38 -9.01
CA GLU A 71 1.34 12.51 -9.80
C GLU A 71 1.00 12.33 -11.28
N ALA A 72 1.33 11.16 -11.85
CA ALA A 72 1.13 10.87 -13.27
C ALA A 72 -0.34 10.95 -13.71
N LEU A 73 -1.28 10.57 -12.83
CA LEU A 73 -2.71 10.60 -13.16
C LEU A 73 -3.21 12.01 -13.48
N LEU A 74 -2.51 13.06 -13.04
CA LEU A 74 -2.87 14.45 -13.32
C LEU A 74 -2.72 14.80 -14.81
N ASP A 75 -1.90 14.05 -15.54
CA ASP A 75 -1.64 14.22 -16.97
C ASP A 75 -2.44 13.25 -17.85
N PHE A 76 -3.14 12.27 -17.25
CA PHE A 76 -3.92 11.30 -18.02
C PHE A 76 -5.12 11.95 -18.71
N VAL A 77 -5.33 11.58 -19.97
CA VAL A 77 -6.46 12.00 -20.80
C VAL A 77 -7.37 10.80 -21.09
N THR A 78 -6.81 9.61 -21.20
CA THR A 78 -7.51 8.39 -21.59
C THR A 78 -7.10 7.18 -20.74
N VAL A 79 -7.90 6.11 -20.79
CA VAL A 79 -7.56 4.83 -20.17
C VAL A 79 -6.26 4.25 -20.73
N ALA A 80 -5.93 4.52 -21.99
CA ALA A 80 -4.68 4.07 -22.60
C ALA A 80 -3.43 4.66 -21.92
N ASP A 81 -3.52 5.88 -21.36
CA ASP A 81 -2.41 6.49 -20.61
C ASP A 81 -2.13 5.70 -19.32
N LEU A 82 -3.20 5.30 -18.61
CA LEU A 82 -3.12 4.45 -17.42
C LEU A 82 -2.56 3.06 -17.77
N GLU A 83 -3.03 2.45 -18.86
CA GLU A 83 -2.54 1.14 -19.31
C GLU A 83 -1.05 1.16 -19.68
N ALA A 84 -0.61 2.23 -20.36
CA ALA A 84 0.79 2.46 -20.70
C ALA A 84 1.63 2.63 -19.44
N TRP A 85 1.17 3.46 -18.49
CA TRP A 85 1.87 3.67 -17.22
C TRP A 85 2.01 2.38 -16.42
N LEU A 86 0.91 1.61 -16.27
CA LEU A 86 0.92 0.34 -15.57
C LEU A 86 1.86 -0.66 -16.23
N SER A 87 1.91 -0.69 -17.57
CA SER A 87 2.78 -1.61 -18.30
C SER A 87 4.27 -1.29 -18.14
N GLN A 88 4.63 -0.03 -17.95
CA GLN A 88 6.02 0.39 -17.67
C GLN A 88 6.46 0.04 -16.24
N HIS A 89 5.51 -0.09 -15.31
CA HIS A 89 5.76 -0.34 -13.89
C HIS A 89 5.44 -1.78 -13.46
N LYS A 90 5.19 -2.70 -14.42
CA LYS A 90 4.97 -4.13 -14.17
C LYS A 90 6.23 -4.88 -13.70
N ASP A 91 7.43 -4.33 -13.92
CA ASP A 91 8.70 -5.04 -13.75
C ASP A 91 9.46 -4.77 -12.43
N THR A 92 8.91 -3.99 -11.50
CA THR A 92 9.59 -3.71 -10.21
C THR A 92 9.11 -4.59 -9.04
N THR A 93 8.47 -5.73 -9.32
CA THR A 93 8.13 -6.73 -8.29
C THR A 93 9.27 -7.74 -8.16
N ASN A 94 10.27 -7.38 -7.35
CA ASN A 94 11.37 -8.18 -6.76
C ASN A 94 12.77 -7.63 -7.07
N GLN A 95 13.26 -6.76 -6.19
CA GLN A 95 14.62 -6.90 -5.68
C GLN A 95 14.69 -6.45 -4.22
#